data_AF-A0A3N2MKZ6-F1
#
_entry.id   AF-A0A3N2MKZ6-F1
#
_cell.length_a   1.000
_cell.length_b   1.000
_cell.length_c   1.000
_cell.angle_alpha   90.00
_cell.angle_beta   90.00
_cell.angle_gamma   90.00
#
_symmetry.space_group_name_H-M   'P 1'
#
loop_
_entity.id
_entity.type
_entity.pdbx_description
1 polymer ?
#
loop_
_entity_poly.entity_id
_entity_poly.type
_entity_poly.pdbx_seq_one_letter_code
_entity_poly.pdbx_strand_id
1 'polypeptide(L)'
;MTNDEINEQTPEAPATSQESTTSPMSEQEAVMGYDEQIAALKAAVAAVNQETPEQKKKRERMEKSKKVIAATVDGLSALSNLFFTTQYAPNAYNPQSSHLGKVNERIEALKAERQADADRYNNYMLRLGDAQNAKAKTIRDMRTQQEAQKLAREKAERDAEAHSWQALLQPDKQREQKGKADKAGYEAESSRLESENKPKELELENKYKEAGIGQRKAAATASYASAENSRESAKEHQRGNKEEFFGLGKSGKYEPFRTRQAAIDYERRQGTYDPTRWGDDASTETKVTEDLNGVKTTTQKKIYPKTNSFNPGNYKRGNSSPTPPPLN
;
A
#
# COMPACT_ATOMS: atom_id res chain seq x y z
N MET A 1 29.24 55.26 -40.75
CA MET A 1 29.35 56.26 -39.67
C MET A 1 28.68 55.65 -38.45
N THR A 2 29.27 54.61 -37.83
CA THR A 2 30.25 54.68 -36.72
C THR A 2 29.77 55.62 -35.61
N ASN A 3 29.23 55.03 -34.54
CA ASN A 3 29.87 55.00 -33.22
C ASN A 3 29.06 54.09 -32.29
N ASP A 4 29.46 52.82 -32.26
CA ASP A 4 29.26 51.93 -31.12
C ASP A 4 30.23 52.39 -30.02
N GLU A 5 29.70 52.82 -28.88
CA GLU A 5 30.50 53.11 -27.70
C GLU A 5 30.50 51.87 -26.81
N ILE A 6 31.61 51.15 -26.91
CA ILE A 6 31.99 49.97 -26.15
C ILE A 6 32.34 50.46 -24.75
N ASN A 7 31.51 50.17 -23.74
CA ASN A 7 31.90 50.33 -22.35
C ASN A 7 32.42 48.98 -21.85
N GLU A 8 33.75 48.92 -21.66
CA GLU A 8 34.49 47.74 -21.27
C GLU A 8 34.17 47.31 -19.83
N GLN A 9 33.82 46.04 -19.72
CA GLN A 9 33.52 45.35 -18.48
C GLN A 9 34.83 44.87 -17.86
N THR A 10 35.25 45.50 -16.76
CA THR A 10 36.32 45.00 -15.88
C THR A 10 35.66 44.17 -14.75
N PRO A 11 36.09 42.92 -14.48
CA PRO A 11 35.48 42.08 -13.46
C PRO A 11 36.20 42.28 -12.12
N GLU A 12 35.62 43.06 -11.21
CA GLU A 12 36.04 43.11 -9.81
C GLU A 12 35.17 42.19 -8.93
N ALA A 13 35.85 41.55 -8.00
CA ALA A 13 35.46 40.37 -7.24
C ALA A 13 34.12 40.47 -6.46
N PRO A 14 33.45 39.34 -6.18
CA PRO A 14 32.20 39.32 -5.44
C PRO A 14 32.41 39.81 -4.01
N ALA A 15 31.74 40.92 -3.68
CA ALA A 15 31.61 41.43 -2.33
C ALA A 15 31.09 40.32 -1.42
N THR A 16 31.94 39.95 -0.46
CA THR A 16 31.67 39.02 0.63
C THR A 16 30.37 39.39 1.32
N SER A 17 29.35 38.55 1.17
CA SER A 17 28.17 38.53 2.03
C SER A 17 28.66 38.42 3.46
N GLN A 18 28.56 39.51 4.22
CA GLN A 18 28.68 39.47 5.66
C GLN A 18 27.48 38.70 6.20
N GLU A 19 27.64 37.38 6.34
CA GLU A 19 26.89 36.61 7.33
C GLU A 19 27.21 37.24 8.69
N SER A 20 26.30 38.08 9.17
CA SER A 20 26.23 38.43 10.57
C SER A 20 25.84 37.16 11.32
N THR A 21 26.83 36.32 11.60
CA THR A 21 26.74 35.27 12.63
C THR A 21 26.62 35.99 13.97
N THR A 22 25.40 36.40 14.32
CA THR A 22 25.09 36.76 15.71
C THR A 22 25.15 35.47 16.51
N SER A 23 26.34 35.15 17.03
CA SER A 23 26.48 34.28 18.18
C SER A 23 25.44 34.73 19.22
N PRO A 24 24.75 33.81 19.91
CA PRO A 24 23.83 34.20 20.95
C PRO A 24 24.64 34.99 21.98
N MET A 25 24.43 36.31 22.04
CA MET A 25 25.05 37.12 23.08
C MET A 25 24.73 36.45 24.40
N SER A 26 25.77 36.26 25.21
CA SER A 26 25.55 35.70 26.54
C SER A 26 24.57 36.61 27.29
N GLU A 27 23.69 36.02 28.08
CA GLU A 27 22.72 36.79 28.89
C GLU A 27 23.42 37.86 29.73
N GLN A 28 24.67 37.59 30.12
CA GLN A 28 25.55 38.51 30.81
C GLN A 28 25.90 39.74 29.97
N GLU A 29 26.42 39.58 28.75
CA GLU A 29 26.79 40.72 27.87
C GLU A 29 25.60 41.62 27.52
N ALA A 30 24.42 41.02 27.27
CA ALA A 30 23.19 41.79 27.01
C ALA A 30 22.72 42.60 28.22
N VAL A 31 23.07 42.16 29.43
CA VAL A 31 22.67 42.75 30.70
C VAL A 31 23.72 43.73 31.26
N MET A 32 25.00 43.56 30.92
CA MET A 32 26.10 44.43 31.37
C MET A 32 25.83 45.92 31.09
N GLY A 33 25.31 46.24 29.90
CA GLY A 33 24.97 47.63 29.55
C GLY A 33 23.84 48.23 30.40
N TYR A 34 22.90 47.41 30.89
CA TYR A 34 21.88 47.87 31.83
C TYR A 34 22.45 48.01 33.25
N ASP A 35 23.39 47.16 33.65
CA ASP A 35 24.01 47.23 34.97
C ASP A 35 24.87 48.47 35.16
N GLU A 36 25.61 48.88 34.13
CA GLU A 36 26.34 50.15 34.13
C GLU A 36 25.39 51.36 34.26
N GLN A 37 24.28 51.35 33.51
CA GLN A 37 23.26 52.40 33.60
C GLN A 37 22.62 52.46 34.99
N ILE A 38 22.26 51.31 35.55
CA ILE A 38 21.68 51.20 36.90
C ILE A 38 22.69 51.70 37.94
N ALA A 39 23.97 51.36 37.82
CA ALA A 39 25.03 51.82 38.71
C ALA A 39 25.23 53.34 38.63
N ALA A 40 25.27 53.89 37.41
CA ALA A 40 25.37 55.34 37.19
C ALA A 40 24.15 56.09 37.77
N LEU A 41 22.94 55.56 37.58
CA LEU A 41 21.72 56.15 38.15
C LEU A 41 21.71 56.07 39.68
N LYS A 42 22.13 54.94 40.27
CA LYS A 42 22.27 54.83 41.73
C LYS A 42 23.30 55.82 42.29
N ALA A 43 24.43 56.02 41.61
CA ALA A 43 25.42 57.01 41.99
C ALA A 43 24.86 58.44 41.88
N ALA A 44 24.10 58.74 40.83
CA ALA A 44 23.42 60.03 40.67
C ALA A 44 22.37 60.27 41.77
N VAL A 45 21.59 59.25 42.13
CA VAL A 45 20.63 59.30 43.25
C VAL A 45 21.35 59.58 44.58
N ALA A 46 22.47 58.90 44.84
CA ALA A 46 23.25 59.10 46.06
C ALA A 46 23.92 60.48 46.12
N ALA A 47 24.24 61.08 44.97
CA ALA A 47 24.79 62.43 44.88
C ALA A 47 23.75 63.53 45.12
N VAL A 48 22.45 63.25 44.88
CA VAL A 48 21.37 64.20 45.19
C VAL A 48 21.10 64.18 46.70
N ASN A 49 21.51 65.25 47.39
CA ASN A 49 21.35 65.40 48.83
C ASN A 49 19.87 65.47 49.23
N GLN A 50 19.35 64.38 49.76
CA GLN A 50 18.05 64.41 50.44
C GLN A 50 18.20 64.98 51.85
N GLU A 51 17.58 66.13 52.10
CA GLU A 51 17.57 66.69 53.44
C GLU A 51 16.87 65.75 54.42
N THR A 52 17.61 65.24 55.39
CA THR A 52 17.05 64.40 56.46
C THR A 52 16.03 65.20 57.27
N PRO A 53 14.99 64.56 57.84
CA PRO A 53 13.92 65.25 58.56
C PRO A 53 14.42 66.10 59.74
N GLU A 54 15.56 65.74 60.33
CA GLU A 54 16.19 66.50 61.40
C GLU A 54 16.89 67.77 60.90
N GLN A 55 17.57 67.68 59.75
CA GLN A 55 18.16 68.83 59.07
C GLN A 55 17.08 69.81 58.62
N LYS A 56 15.93 69.33 58.13
CA LYS A 56 14.76 70.18 57.79
C LYS A 56 14.28 70.99 58.99
N LYS A 57 14.06 70.34 60.15
CA LYS A 57 13.61 71.03 61.38
C LYS A 57 14.63 72.05 61.89
N LYS A 58 15.92 71.73 61.87
CA LYS A 58 16.98 72.66 62.27
C LYS A 58 17.01 73.87 61.33
N ARG A 59 16.86 73.66 60.03
CA ARG A 59 16.83 74.73 59.03
C ARG A 59 15.60 75.62 59.15
N GLU A 60 14.41 75.06 59.30
CA GLU A 60 13.19 75.86 59.50
C GLU A 60 13.29 76.77 60.72
N ARG A 61 13.92 76.30 61.81
CA ARG A 61 14.20 77.13 62.99
C ARG A 61 15.19 78.26 62.66
N MET A 62 16.24 77.98 61.90
CA MET A 62 17.23 78.99 61.48
C MET A 62 16.66 79.98 60.45
N GLU A 63 15.78 79.56 59.55
CA GLU A 63 15.10 80.45 58.60
C GLU A 63 14.10 81.35 59.32
N LYS A 64 13.33 80.80 60.27
CA LYS A 64 12.43 81.59 61.13
C LYS A 64 13.20 82.60 61.98
N SER A 65 14.31 82.19 62.61
CA SER A 65 15.12 83.11 63.42
C SER A 65 15.75 84.22 62.57
N LYS A 66 16.26 83.89 61.37
CA LYS A 66 16.80 84.89 60.42
C LYS A 66 15.73 85.89 59.96
N LYS A 67 14.51 85.44 59.67
CA LYS A 67 13.38 86.33 59.33
C LYS A 67 13.03 87.26 60.47
N VAL A 68 12.96 86.74 61.70
CA VAL A 68 12.66 87.54 62.90
C VAL A 68 13.76 88.58 63.14
N ILE A 69 15.03 88.18 63.10
CA ILE A 69 16.16 89.11 63.28
C ILE A 69 16.15 90.19 62.19
N ALA A 70 15.94 89.80 60.92
CA ALA A 70 15.88 90.75 59.81
C ALA A 70 14.71 91.75 59.96
N ALA A 71 13.53 91.26 60.37
CA ALA A 71 12.37 92.11 60.65
C ALA A 71 12.62 93.06 61.83
N THR A 72 13.28 92.60 62.90
CA THR A 72 13.65 93.45 64.04
C THR A 72 14.67 94.50 63.65
N VAL A 73 15.71 94.15 62.87
CA VAL A 73 16.71 95.11 62.38
C VAL A 73 16.06 96.17 61.50
N ASP A 74 15.15 95.75 60.61
CA ASP A 74 14.43 96.68 59.75
C ASP A 74 13.49 97.59 60.56
N GLY A 75 12.79 97.04 61.56
CA GLY A 75 11.95 97.81 62.50
C GLY A 75 12.75 98.81 63.34
N LEU A 76 13.94 98.44 63.82
CA LEU A 76 14.84 99.35 64.53
C LEU A 76 15.36 100.45 63.60
N SER A 77 15.68 100.14 62.35
CA SER A 77 16.11 101.14 61.37
C SER A 77 14.99 102.12 61.00
N ALA A 78 13.75 101.64 60.89
CA ALA A 78 12.58 102.47 60.63
C ALA A 78 12.27 103.40 61.80
N LEU A 79 12.32 102.90 63.03
CA LEU A 79 12.12 103.70 64.24
C LEU A 79 13.25 104.70 64.47
N SER A 80 14.51 104.31 64.22
CA SER A 80 15.67 105.21 64.31
C SER A 80 15.57 106.34 63.29
N ASN A 81 15.25 106.02 62.04
CA ASN A 81 15.02 107.03 61.01
C ASN A 81 13.85 107.95 61.39
N LEU A 82 12.74 107.41 61.92
CA LEU A 82 11.63 108.23 62.42
C LEU A 82 12.12 109.21 63.51
N PHE A 83 12.88 108.75 64.50
CA PHE A 83 13.42 109.60 65.58
C PHE A 83 14.40 110.68 65.09
N PHE A 84 15.22 110.40 64.07
CA PHE A 84 16.12 111.41 63.51
C PHE A 84 15.39 112.40 62.59
N THR A 85 14.35 111.96 61.87
CA THR A 85 13.54 112.87 61.04
C THR A 85 12.74 113.88 61.86
N THR A 86 12.34 113.56 63.10
CA THR A 86 11.73 114.55 64.01
C THR A 86 12.73 115.63 64.45
N GLN A 87 14.04 115.38 64.32
CA GLN A 87 15.12 116.35 64.57
C GLN A 87 15.63 117.03 63.29
N TYR A 88 14.78 117.13 62.26
CA TYR A 88 15.10 117.74 60.95
C TYR A 88 16.16 116.99 60.10
N ALA A 89 16.47 115.72 60.40
CA ALA A 89 17.30 114.91 59.49
C ALA A 89 16.50 114.45 58.24
N PRO A 90 17.12 114.32 57.05
CA PRO A 90 16.47 113.76 55.86
C PRO A 90 16.02 112.30 56.05
N ASN A 91 14.88 111.91 55.47
CA ASN A 91 14.39 110.53 55.49
C ASN A 91 15.33 109.62 54.67
N ALA A 92 16.03 108.71 55.35
CA ALA A 92 16.93 107.74 54.74
C ALA A 92 16.38 106.30 54.74
N TYR A 93 15.17 106.06 55.28
CA TYR A 93 14.56 104.74 55.27
C TYR A 93 14.04 104.40 53.88
N ASN A 94 14.49 103.27 53.32
CA ASN A 94 14.03 102.76 52.05
C ASN A 94 13.52 101.31 52.20
N PRO A 95 12.19 101.08 52.07
CA PRO A 95 11.60 99.75 52.20
C PRO A 95 12.04 98.79 51.09
N GLN A 96 12.48 99.30 49.93
CA GLN A 96 13.00 98.48 48.82
C GLN A 96 14.39 97.90 49.12
N SER A 97 15.16 98.53 50.02
CA SER A 97 16.46 98.00 50.48
C SER A 97 16.38 97.18 51.76
N SER A 98 15.17 96.92 52.26
CA SER A 98 14.91 96.22 53.52
C SER A 98 15.70 94.91 53.61
N HIS A 99 16.32 94.69 54.76
CA HIS A 99 17.03 93.46 55.06
C HIS A 99 16.09 92.24 55.02
N LEU A 100 14.81 92.43 55.35
CA LEU A 100 13.80 91.37 55.31
C LEU A 100 13.52 90.90 53.88
N GLY A 101 13.44 91.82 52.91
CA GLY A 101 13.24 91.51 51.49
C GLY A 101 14.37 90.62 50.95
N LYS A 102 15.62 91.04 51.15
CA LYS A 102 16.81 90.27 50.73
C LYS A 102 16.90 88.88 51.38
N VAL A 103 16.49 88.75 52.64
CA VAL A 103 16.45 87.46 53.33
C VAL A 103 15.34 86.56 52.77
N ASN A 104 14.18 87.12 52.44
CA ASN A 104 13.09 86.36 51.82
C ASN A 104 13.47 85.88 50.42
N GLU A 105 14.04 86.72 49.56
CA GLU A 105 14.54 86.34 48.23
C GLU A 105 15.54 85.18 48.31
N ARG A 106 16.48 85.23 49.26
CA ARG A 106 17.44 84.15 49.48
C ARG A 106 16.78 82.85 49.94
N ILE A 107 15.75 82.94 50.78
CA ILE A 107 15.00 81.76 51.24
C ILE A 107 14.17 81.17 50.10
N GLU A 108 13.59 82.00 49.24
CA GLU A 108 12.85 81.57 48.05
C GLU A 108 13.77 80.90 47.02
N ALA A 109 14.94 81.47 46.75
CA ALA A 109 15.95 80.83 45.90
C ALA A 109 16.38 79.45 46.44
N LEU A 110 16.66 79.35 47.74
CA LEU A 110 16.99 78.07 48.40
C LEU A 110 15.80 77.09 48.44
N LYS A 111 14.55 77.58 48.37
CA LYS A 111 13.37 76.72 48.24
C LYS A 111 13.23 76.18 46.83
N ALA A 112 13.47 77.02 45.82
CA ALA A 112 13.44 76.62 44.41
C ALA A 112 14.54 75.60 44.09
N GLU A 113 15.77 75.79 44.59
CA GLU A 113 16.87 74.83 44.45
C GLU A 113 16.50 73.46 45.04
N ARG A 114 15.89 73.45 46.24
CA ARG A 114 15.43 72.20 46.87
C ARG A 114 14.31 71.50 46.11
N GLN A 115 13.38 72.25 45.52
CA GLN A 115 12.35 71.67 44.67
C GLN A 115 12.98 71.05 43.43
N ALA A 116 13.92 71.75 42.79
CA ALA A 116 14.67 71.22 41.65
C ALA A 116 15.46 69.95 42.01
N ASP A 117 16.10 69.90 43.18
CA ASP A 117 16.80 68.70 43.65
C ASP A 117 15.86 67.54 43.99
N ALA A 118 14.72 67.81 44.61
CA ALA A 118 13.69 66.80 44.84
C ALA A 118 13.13 66.24 43.52
N ASP A 119 12.89 67.10 42.53
CA ASP A 119 12.44 66.71 41.20
C ASP A 119 13.52 65.90 40.47
N ARG A 120 14.79 66.29 40.57
CA ARG A 120 15.93 65.50 40.03
C ARG A 120 15.98 64.12 40.66
N TYR A 121 15.89 64.03 41.99
CA TYR A 121 15.85 62.75 42.70
C TYR A 121 14.70 61.86 42.21
N ASN A 122 13.49 62.41 42.14
CA ASN A 122 12.31 61.67 41.69
C ASN A 122 12.48 61.16 40.25
N ASN A 123 13.01 62.01 39.36
CA ASN A 123 13.30 61.62 37.98
C ASN A 123 14.36 60.52 37.88
N TYR A 124 15.44 60.60 38.66
CA TYR A 124 16.45 59.54 38.69
C TYR A 124 15.90 58.22 39.25
N MET A 125 15.04 58.30 40.27
CA MET A 125 14.42 57.11 40.85
C MET A 125 13.45 56.43 39.88
N LEU A 126 12.66 57.21 39.14
CA LEU A 126 11.77 56.67 38.11
C LEU A 126 12.58 55.98 37.00
N ARG A 127 13.62 56.66 36.48
CA ARG A 127 14.52 56.09 35.48
C ARG A 127 15.24 54.84 35.96
N LEU A 128 15.60 54.78 37.25
CA LEU A 128 16.20 53.60 37.86
C LEU A 128 15.23 52.41 37.84
N GLY A 129 13.95 52.65 38.17
CA GLY A 129 12.89 51.64 38.07
C GLY A 129 12.69 51.15 36.64
N ASP A 130 12.62 52.08 35.67
CA ASP A 130 12.48 51.75 34.25
C ASP A 130 13.67 50.93 33.73
N ALA A 131 14.89 51.30 34.10
CA ALA A 131 16.11 50.57 33.72
C ALA A 131 16.13 49.14 34.30
N GLN A 132 15.69 48.97 35.56
CA GLN A 132 15.57 47.64 36.18
C GLN A 132 14.49 46.79 35.50
N ASN A 133 13.34 47.39 35.17
CA ASN A 133 12.27 46.72 34.45
C ASN A 133 12.69 46.32 33.03
N ALA A 134 13.41 47.20 32.33
CA ALA A 134 13.96 46.92 31.02
C ALA A 134 14.92 45.71 31.07
N LYS A 135 15.85 45.70 32.03
CA LYS A 135 16.75 44.55 32.29
C LYS A 135 15.96 43.26 32.57
N ALA A 136 14.93 43.31 33.40
CA ALA A 136 14.12 42.13 33.70
C ALA A 136 13.36 41.62 32.46
N LYS A 137 12.86 42.53 31.63
CA LYS A 137 12.18 42.21 30.37
C LYS A 137 13.13 41.56 29.37
N THR A 138 14.34 42.09 29.18
CA THR A 138 15.31 41.51 28.25
C THR A 138 15.71 40.10 28.65
N ILE A 139 15.93 39.85 29.94
CA ILE A 139 16.20 38.50 30.48
C ILE A 139 15.03 37.55 30.18
N ARG A 140 13.78 37.99 30.42
CA ARG A 140 12.59 37.18 30.15
C ARG A 140 12.46 36.85 28.67
N ASP A 141 12.63 37.83 27.81
CA ASP A 141 12.54 37.68 26.36
C ASP A 141 13.62 36.71 25.85
N MET A 142 14.87 36.86 26.31
CA MET A 142 15.96 35.93 25.98
C MET A 142 15.65 34.50 26.41
N ARG A 143 15.11 34.29 27.61
CA ARG A 143 14.72 32.96 28.09
C ARG A 143 13.60 32.36 27.22
N THR A 144 12.59 33.16 26.88
CA THR A 144 11.50 32.68 26.01
C THR A 144 11.99 32.31 24.62
N GLN A 145 12.93 33.06 24.07
CA GLN A 145 13.56 32.74 22.79
C GLN A 145 14.37 31.45 22.86
N GLN A 146 15.14 31.24 23.93
CA GLN A 146 15.88 30.00 24.13
C GLN A 146 14.95 28.78 24.28
N GLU A 147 13.84 28.92 25.01
CA GLU A 147 12.84 27.86 25.15
C GLU A 147 12.13 27.57 23.81
N ALA A 148 11.76 28.61 23.06
CA ALA A 148 11.17 28.47 21.73
C ALA A 148 12.14 27.80 20.75
N GLN A 149 13.43 28.15 20.78
CA GLN A 149 14.45 27.50 19.96
C GLN A 149 14.65 26.03 20.33
N LYS A 150 14.63 25.67 21.62
CA LYS A 150 14.69 24.27 22.07
C LYS A 150 13.49 23.47 21.56
N LEU A 151 12.28 24.02 21.69
CA LEU A 151 11.07 23.38 21.19
C LEU A 151 11.06 23.27 19.65
N ALA A 152 11.59 24.28 18.95
CA ALA A 152 11.73 24.22 17.50
C ALA A 152 12.73 23.15 17.07
N ARG A 153 13.85 23.00 17.78
CA ARG A 153 14.82 21.91 17.54
C ARG A 153 14.22 20.55 17.80
N GLU A 154 13.52 20.36 18.92
CA GLU A 154 12.86 19.09 19.23
C GLU A 154 11.78 18.72 18.19
N LYS A 155 11.00 19.72 17.73
CA LYS A 155 10.05 19.52 16.64
C LYS A 155 10.76 19.14 15.34
N ALA A 156 11.84 19.85 14.99
CA ALA A 156 12.62 19.56 13.80
C ALA A 156 13.25 18.17 13.85
N GLU A 157 13.74 17.73 15.01
CA GLU A 157 14.26 16.38 15.23
C GLU A 157 13.15 15.33 15.06
N ARG A 158 11.98 15.53 15.67
CA ARG A 158 10.83 14.63 15.47
C ARG A 158 10.35 14.57 14.02
N ASP A 159 10.33 15.71 13.34
CA ASP A 159 9.93 15.77 11.93
C ASP A 159 10.99 15.08 11.05
N ALA A 160 12.27 15.26 11.35
CA ALA A 160 13.36 14.56 10.68
C ALA A 160 13.30 13.03 10.92
N GLU A 161 12.98 12.59 12.12
CA GLU A 161 12.72 11.18 12.44
C GLU A 161 11.50 10.66 11.68
N ALA A 162 10.39 11.40 11.64
CA ALA A 162 9.21 11.01 10.88
C ALA A 162 9.52 10.89 9.38
N HIS A 163 10.29 11.82 8.84
CA HIS A 163 10.76 11.77 7.45
C HIS A 163 11.70 10.58 7.20
N SER A 164 12.58 10.24 8.14
CA SER A 164 13.46 9.08 8.00
C SER A 164 12.66 7.77 8.03
N TRP A 165 11.66 7.63 8.90
CA TRP A 165 10.72 6.51 8.90
C TRP A 165 9.91 6.42 7.61
N GLN A 166 9.43 7.55 7.10
CA GLN A 166 8.73 7.59 5.81
C GLN A 166 9.63 7.15 4.67
N ALA A 167 10.89 7.56 4.65
CA ALA A 167 11.88 7.14 3.65
C ALA A 167 12.15 5.63 3.71
N LEU A 168 12.29 5.06 4.91
CA LEU A 168 12.43 3.61 5.13
C LEU A 168 11.21 2.80 4.66
N LEU A 169 10.01 3.38 4.69
CA LEU A 169 8.78 2.71 4.27
C LEU A 169 8.52 2.80 2.76
N GLN A 170 9.18 3.72 2.03
CA GLN A 170 8.99 3.85 0.57
C GLN A 170 9.33 2.58 -0.21
N PRO A 171 10.44 1.86 0.06
CA PRO A 171 10.76 0.60 -0.60
C PRO A 171 9.66 -0.45 -0.44
N ASP A 172 9.08 -0.56 0.75
CA ASP A 172 8.03 -1.55 1.02
C ASP A 172 6.72 -1.18 0.32
N LYS A 173 6.37 0.11 0.29
CA LYS A 173 5.25 0.60 -0.53
C LYS A 173 5.46 0.30 -2.02
N GLN A 174 6.68 0.48 -2.52
CA GLN A 174 7.02 0.14 -3.90
C GLN A 174 6.92 -1.37 -4.15
N ARG A 175 7.37 -2.22 -3.22
CA ARG A 175 7.20 -3.68 -3.32
C ARG A 175 5.72 -4.08 -3.33
N GLU A 176 4.90 -3.49 -2.47
CA GLU A 176 3.47 -3.81 -2.40
C GLU A 176 2.74 -3.36 -3.69
N GLN A 177 3.06 -2.16 -4.19
CA GLN A 177 2.53 -1.69 -5.48
C GLN A 177 2.96 -2.58 -6.62
N LYS A 178 4.24 -3.00 -6.65
CA LYS A 178 4.74 -3.95 -7.64
C LYS A 178 4.02 -5.29 -7.55
N GLY A 179 3.83 -5.86 -6.35
CA GLY A 179 3.08 -7.10 -6.16
C GLY A 179 1.62 -7.00 -6.59
N LYS A 180 0.97 -5.86 -6.36
CA LYS A 180 -0.41 -5.60 -6.87
C LYS A 180 -0.43 -5.48 -8.39
N ALA A 181 0.54 -4.79 -8.98
CA ALA A 181 0.67 -4.66 -10.43
C ALA A 181 0.96 -6.02 -11.10
N ASP A 182 1.87 -6.81 -10.52
CA ASP A 182 2.20 -8.15 -11.00
C ASP A 182 0.96 -9.06 -10.93
N LYS A 183 0.22 -9.06 -9.81
CA LYS A 183 -1.04 -9.82 -9.68
C LYS A 183 -2.09 -9.40 -10.71
N ALA A 184 -2.28 -8.10 -10.91
CA ALA A 184 -3.18 -7.58 -11.94
C ALA A 184 -2.72 -7.98 -13.35
N GLY A 185 -1.41 -8.00 -13.61
CA GLY A 185 -0.82 -8.50 -14.85
C GLY A 185 -1.13 -9.98 -15.08
N TYR A 186 -0.92 -10.83 -14.07
CA TYR A 186 -1.26 -12.25 -14.13
C TYR A 186 -2.75 -12.51 -14.35
N GLU A 187 -3.64 -11.75 -13.68
CA GLU A 187 -5.09 -11.85 -13.86
C GLU A 187 -5.54 -11.40 -15.27
N ALA A 188 -4.90 -10.36 -15.82
CA ALA A 188 -5.15 -9.92 -17.18
C ALA A 188 -4.65 -10.94 -18.21
N GLU A 189 -3.48 -11.54 -17.98
CA GLU A 189 -2.90 -12.55 -18.86
C GLU A 189 -3.67 -13.87 -18.80
N SER A 190 -4.12 -14.31 -17.62
CA SER A 190 -4.98 -15.47 -17.46
C SER A 190 -6.33 -15.26 -18.15
N SER A 191 -6.95 -14.09 -17.97
CA SER A 191 -8.20 -13.73 -18.64
C SER A 191 -8.04 -13.71 -20.17
N ARG A 192 -6.90 -13.20 -20.67
CA ARG A 192 -6.55 -13.27 -22.10
C ARG A 192 -6.42 -14.70 -22.58
N LEU A 193 -5.66 -15.54 -21.88
CA LEU A 193 -5.48 -16.95 -22.24
C LEU A 193 -6.81 -17.69 -22.26
N GLU A 194 -7.67 -17.45 -21.28
CA GLU A 194 -9.00 -18.05 -21.22
C GLU A 194 -9.88 -17.58 -22.38
N SER A 195 -9.81 -16.30 -22.74
CA SER A 195 -10.52 -15.76 -23.91
C SER A 195 -10.01 -16.32 -25.25
N GLU A 196 -8.71 -16.60 -25.38
CA GLU A 196 -8.11 -17.19 -26.57
C GLU A 196 -8.34 -18.72 -26.66
N ASN A 197 -8.44 -19.40 -25.52
CA ASN A 197 -8.69 -20.84 -25.47
C ASN A 197 -10.18 -21.18 -25.68
N LYS A 198 -11.12 -20.36 -25.18
CA LYS A 198 -12.57 -20.56 -25.38
C LYS A 198 -12.98 -20.82 -26.83
N PRO A 199 -12.58 -20.02 -27.84
CA PRO A 199 -12.95 -20.28 -29.23
C PRO A 199 -12.30 -21.56 -29.77
N LYS A 200 -11.07 -21.88 -29.36
CA LYS A 200 -10.37 -23.11 -29.76
C LYS A 200 -11.03 -24.36 -29.19
N GLU A 201 -11.46 -24.32 -27.94
CA GLU A 201 -12.21 -25.40 -27.28
C GLU A 201 -13.55 -25.62 -27.97
N LEU A 202 -14.27 -24.54 -28.29
CA LEU A 202 -15.53 -24.60 -28.99
C LEU A 202 -15.37 -25.12 -30.43
N GLU A 203 -14.29 -24.75 -31.12
CA GLU A 203 -13.93 -25.29 -32.43
C GLU A 203 -13.62 -26.79 -32.36
N LEU A 204 -12.85 -27.22 -31.36
CA LEU A 204 -12.57 -28.64 -31.11
C LEU A 204 -13.85 -29.43 -30.84
N GLU A 205 -14.72 -28.92 -29.97
CA GLU A 205 -16.01 -29.57 -29.65
C GLU A 205 -16.89 -29.71 -30.89
N ASN A 206 -16.96 -28.67 -31.73
CA ASN A 206 -17.67 -28.74 -33.00
C ASN A 206 -17.09 -29.80 -33.94
N LYS A 207 -15.76 -29.87 -34.08
CA LYS A 207 -15.10 -30.93 -34.87
C LYS A 207 -15.39 -32.32 -34.34
N TYR A 208 -15.40 -32.52 -33.02
CA TYR A 208 -15.77 -33.80 -32.40
C TYR A 208 -17.24 -34.16 -32.67
N LYS A 209 -18.16 -33.20 -32.58
CA LYS A 209 -19.58 -33.41 -32.91
C LYS A 209 -19.77 -33.75 -34.38
N GLU A 210 -19.08 -33.06 -35.29
CA GLU A 210 -19.10 -33.35 -36.72
C GLU A 210 -18.54 -34.74 -37.04
N ALA A 211 -17.41 -35.12 -36.43
CA ALA A 211 -16.85 -36.45 -36.57
C ALA A 211 -17.83 -37.53 -36.09
N GLY A 212 -18.51 -37.31 -34.95
CA GLY A 212 -19.57 -38.19 -34.46
C GLY A 212 -20.79 -38.27 -35.39
N ILE A 213 -21.16 -37.16 -36.03
CA ILE A 213 -22.20 -37.15 -37.08
C ILE A 213 -21.75 -37.96 -38.30
N GLY A 214 -20.49 -37.81 -38.72
CA GLY A 214 -19.89 -38.58 -39.82
C GLY A 214 -19.91 -40.08 -39.55
N GLN A 215 -19.51 -40.51 -38.35
CA GLN A 215 -19.58 -41.91 -37.94
C GLN A 215 -21.01 -42.45 -37.96
N ARG A 216 -21.98 -41.69 -37.43
CA ARG A 216 -23.40 -42.08 -37.46
C ARG A 216 -23.94 -42.18 -38.88
N LYS A 217 -23.57 -41.26 -39.78
CA LYS A 217 -23.94 -41.33 -41.21
C LYS A 217 -23.34 -42.55 -41.89
N ALA A 218 -22.06 -42.86 -41.62
CA ALA A 218 -21.39 -44.04 -42.16
C ALA A 218 -22.05 -45.34 -41.65
N ALA A 219 -22.35 -45.40 -40.34
CA ALA A 219 -23.06 -46.53 -39.75
C ALA A 219 -24.46 -46.71 -40.35
N ALA A 220 -25.22 -45.63 -40.52
CA ALA A 220 -26.54 -45.68 -41.17
C ALA A 220 -26.43 -46.18 -42.61
N THR A 221 -25.44 -45.70 -43.38
CA THR A 221 -25.19 -46.15 -44.76
C THR A 221 -24.86 -47.64 -44.81
N ALA A 222 -24.02 -48.13 -43.89
CA ALA A 222 -23.71 -49.55 -43.76
C ALA A 222 -24.95 -50.37 -43.39
N SER A 223 -25.80 -49.88 -42.48
CA SER A 223 -27.08 -50.53 -42.15
C SER A 223 -28.03 -50.60 -43.34
N TYR A 224 -28.15 -49.54 -44.15
CA TYR A 224 -28.94 -49.56 -45.37
C TYR A 224 -28.40 -50.58 -46.37
N ALA A 225 -27.10 -50.61 -46.61
CA ALA A 225 -26.46 -51.60 -47.49
C ALA A 225 -26.67 -53.04 -47.00
N SER A 226 -26.55 -53.28 -45.69
CA SER A 226 -26.81 -54.59 -45.09
C SER A 226 -28.28 -55.02 -45.23
N ALA A 227 -29.22 -54.07 -45.09
CA ALA A 227 -30.64 -54.33 -45.29
C ALA A 227 -30.96 -54.65 -46.75
N GLU A 228 -30.32 -53.97 -47.71
CA GLU A 228 -30.46 -54.24 -49.14
C GLU A 228 -29.95 -55.63 -49.50
N ASN A 229 -28.74 -56.00 -49.03
CA ASN A 229 -28.19 -57.34 -49.20
C ASN A 229 -29.12 -58.41 -48.62
N SER A 230 -29.69 -58.17 -47.43
CA SER A 230 -30.63 -59.11 -46.80
C SER A 230 -31.92 -59.28 -47.62
N ARG A 231 -32.42 -58.20 -48.26
CA ARG A 231 -33.58 -58.25 -49.15
C ARG A 231 -33.27 -59.00 -50.46
N GLU A 232 -32.07 -58.86 -51.01
CA GLU A 232 -31.64 -59.62 -52.19
C GLU A 232 -31.51 -61.11 -51.88
N SER A 233 -30.84 -61.49 -50.78
CA SER A 233 -30.74 -62.89 -50.36
C SER A 233 -32.12 -63.52 -50.13
N ALA A 234 -33.07 -62.77 -49.55
CA ALA A 234 -34.44 -63.26 -49.36
C ALA A 234 -35.18 -63.55 -50.69
N LYS A 235 -34.95 -62.75 -51.74
CA LYS A 235 -35.51 -63.00 -53.08
C LYS A 235 -34.90 -64.25 -53.73
N GLU A 236 -33.63 -64.52 -53.48
CA GLU A 236 -32.93 -65.70 -54.01
C GLU A 236 -33.41 -67.00 -53.34
N HIS A 237 -33.56 -67.00 -52.01
CA HIS A 237 -34.08 -68.15 -51.27
C HIS A 237 -35.55 -68.49 -51.60
N GLN A 238 -36.35 -67.53 -52.12
CA GLN A 238 -37.72 -67.81 -52.58
C GLN A 238 -37.77 -68.65 -53.88
N ARG A 239 -36.68 -68.73 -54.66
CA ARG A 239 -36.65 -69.44 -55.96
C ARG A 239 -36.09 -70.87 -55.90
N GLY A 240 -35.61 -71.32 -54.73
CA GLY A 240 -34.74 -72.50 -54.61
C GLY A 240 -35.36 -73.82 -54.15
N ASN A 241 -36.64 -73.93 -53.82
CA ASN A 241 -37.18 -75.20 -53.31
C ASN A 241 -37.59 -76.16 -54.46
N LYS A 242 -36.62 -76.63 -55.24
CA LYS A 242 -36.79 -77.80 -56.12
C LYS A 242 -36.78 -79.05 -55.23
N GLU A 243 -37.53 -80.08 -55.62
CA GLU A 243 -37.74 -81.29 -54.82
C GLU A 243 -36.44 -82.10 -54.65
N GLU A 244 -35.67 -81.82 -53.61
CA GLU A 244 -34.34 -82.42 -53.36
C GLU A 244 -34.39 -83.77 -52.64
N PHE A 245 -35.52 -84.14 -52.03
CA PHE A 245 -35.61 -85.32 -51.18
C PHE A 245 -36.40 -86.42 -51.86
N PHE A 246 -35.88 -87.65 -51.89
CA PHE A 246 -36.56 -88.77 -52.53
C PHE A 246 -36.90 -89.86 -51.52
N GLY A 247 -38.18 -90.21 -51.42
CA GLY A 247 -38.70 -91.27 -50.54
C GLY A 247 -38.96 -92.56 -51.31
N LEU A 248 -38.51 -93.70 -50.79
CA LEU A 248 -38.73 -95.03 -51.37
C LEU A 248 -40.15 -95.56 -51.11
N GLY A 249 -40.90 -95.90 -52.16
CA GLY A 249 -42.21 -96.56 -52.03
C GLY A 249 -42.14 -98.09 -51.96
N LYS A 250 -43.23 -98.74 -51.52
CA LYS A 250 -43.32 -100.21 -51.38
C LYS A 250 -43.14 -100.97 -52.71
N SER A 251 -43.35 -100.29 -53.83
CA SER A 251 -43.10 -100.78 -55.20
C SER A 251 -41.64 -100.66 -55.66
N GLY A 252 -40.74 -100.15 -54.79
CA GLY A 252 -39.33 -99.92 -55.11
C GLY A 252 -39.04 -98.64 -55.92
N LYS A 253 -40.06 -97.80 -56.18
CA LYS A 253 -39.91 -96.51 -56.89
C LYS A 253 -39.66 -95.36 -55.91
N TYR A 254 -38.79 -94.43 -56.29
CA TYR A 254 -38.53 -93.20 -55.54
C TYR A 254 -39.49 -92.08 -55.96
N GLU A 255 -40.15 -91.46 -54.98
CA GLU A 255 -41.01 -90.28 -55.14
C GLU A 255 -40.28 -89.02 -54.66
N PRO A 256 -40.27 -87.91 -55.44
CA PRO A 256 -39.65 -86.65 -55.03
C PRO A 256 -40.52 -85.87 -54.03
N PHE A 257 -39.87 -85.22 -53.08
CA PHE A 257 -40.47 -84.42 -52.02
C PHE A 257 -39.66 -83.14 -51.79
N ARG A 258 -40.38 -82.09 -51.39
CA ARG A 258 -39.82 -80.76 -51.14
C ARG A 258 -39.08 -80.62 -49.81
N THR A 259 -39.30 -81.52 -48.85
CA THR A 259 -38.67 -81.47 -47.52
C THR A 259 -38.19 -82.86 -47.09
N ARG A 260 -37.08 -82.91 -46.35
CA ARG A 260 -36.51 -84.13 -45.75
C ARG A 260 -37.57 -84.91 -44.98
N GLN A 261 -38.33 -84.21 -44.15
CA GLN A 261 -39.35 -84.82 -43.30
C GLN A 261 -40.48 -85.46 -44.11
N ALA A 262 -40.91 -84.82 -45.20
CA ALA A 262 -41.97 -85.38 -46.05
C ALA A 262 -41.55 -86.69 -46.74
N ALA A 263 -40.29 -86.81 -47.17
CA ALA A 263 -39.74 -88.03 -47.74
C ALA A 263 -39.62 -89.16 -46.70
N ILE A 264 -39.15 -88.84 -45.49
CA ILE A 264 -39.09 -89.78 -44.36
C ILE A 264 -40.48 -90.32 -44.01
N ASP A 265 -41.47 -89.43 -43.88
CA ASP A 265 -42.84 -89.81 -43.54
C ASP A 265 -43.52 -90.62 -44.66
N TYR A 266 -43.13 -90.42 -45.92
CA TYR A 266 -43.55 -91.26 -47.03
C TYR A 266 -42.99 -92.69 -46.90
N GLU A 267 -41.68 -92.84 -46.68
CA GLU A 267 -41.07 -94.17 -46.48
C GLU A 267 -41.64 -94.91 -45.27
N ARG A 268 -41.91 -94.20 -44.16
CA ARG A 268 -42.58 -94.79 -42.98
C ARG A 268 -43.96 -95.34 -43.30
N ARG A 269 -44.77 -94.58 -44.06
CA ARG A 269 -46.12 -95.01 -44.49
C ARG A 269 -46.07 -96.21 -45.42
N GLN A 270 -45.04 -96.29 -46.26
CA GLN A 270 -44.87 -97.39 -47.21
C GLN A 270 -44.22 -98.63 -46.57
N GLY A 271 -43.74 -98.52 -45.33
CA GLY A 271 -43.06 -99.61 -44.60
C GLY A 271 -41.65 -99.89 -45.12
N THR A 272 -41.07 -98.96 -45.87
CA THR A 272 -39.75 -99.04 -46.53
C THR A 272 -38.71 -98.14 -45.86
N TYR A 273 -39.05 -97.59 -44.69
CA TYR A 273 -38.18 -96.70 -43.94
C TYR A 273 -36.91 -97.41 -43.48
N ASP A 274 -35.77 -96.89 -43.93
CA ASP A 274 -34.45 -97.32 -43.50
C ASP A 274 -33.80 -96.20 -42.66
N PRO A 275 -33.64 -96.39 -41.34
CA PRO A 275 -33.02 -95.39 -40.47
C PRO A 275 -31.55 -95.12 -40.82
N THR A 276 -30.85 -96.06 -41.47
CA THR A 276 -29.46 -95.89 -41.92
C THR A 276 -29.35 -94.90 -43.08
N ARG A 277 -30.35 -94.90 -43.98
CA ARG A 277 -30.42 -94.00 -45.16
C ARG A 277 -30.57 -92.54 -44.74
N TRP A 278 -31.34 -92.27 -43.69
CA TRP A 278 -31.57 -90.92 -43.19
C TRP A 278 -30.58 -90.51 -42.10
N GLY A 279 -29.78 -91.43 -41.56
CA GLY A 279 -28.78 -91.15 -40.53
C GLY A 279 -29.40 -90.86 -39.15
N ASP A 280 -30.60 -91.37 -38.91
CA ASP A 280 -31.35 -91.22 -37.66
C ASP A 280 -30.93 -92.28 -36.61
N ASP A 281 -30.09 -93.24 -36.99
CA ASP A 281 -29.44 -94.24 -36.12
C ASP A 281 -28.03 -93.82 -35.64
N ALA A 282 -27.60 -92.61 -35.97
CA ALA A 282 -26.31 -92.08 -35.54
C ALA A 282 -26.26 -91.86 -34.03
N SER A 283 -25.43 -92.61 -33.32
CA SER A 283 -25.15 -92.37 -31.92
C SER A 283 -24.10 -91.26 -31.77
N THR A 284 -24.25 -90.41 -30.75
CA THR A 284 -23.28 -89.35 -30.48
C THR A 284 -22.34 -89.84 -29.38
N GLU A 285 -21.08 -90.11 -29.73
CA GLU A 285 -20.05 -90.41 -28.74
C GLU A 285 -19.45 -89.10 -28.24
N THR A 286 -19.58 -88.88 -26.93
CA THR A 286 -18.99 -87.73 -26.26
C THR A 286 -17.73 -88.21 -25.58
N LYS A 287 -16.57 -87.75 -26.05
CA LYS A 287 -15.29 -87.99 -25.38
C LYS A 287 -14.91 -86.78 -24.55
N VAL A 288 -14.71 -87.03 -23.25
CA VAL A 288 -14.11 -86.06 -22.33
C VAL A 288 -12.69 -86.53 -22.11
N THR A 289 -11.72 -85.71 -22.51
CA THR A 289 -10.31 -85.94 -22.22
C THR A 289 -9.85 -84.92 -21.19
N GLU A 290 -9.17 -85.40 -20.16
CA GLU A 290 -8.51 -84.59 -19.15
C GLU A 290 -7.01 -84.69 -19.37
N ASP A 291 -6.37 -83.55 -19.63
CA ASP A 291 -4.92 -83.52 -19.77
C ASP A 291 -4.26 -83.51 -18.38
N LEU A 292 -2.96 -83.80 -18.30
CA LEU A 292 -2.20 -83.92 -17.04
C LEU A 292 -2.24 -82.66 -16.14
N ASN A 293 -2.72 -81.54 -16.68
CA ASN A 293 -2.93 -80.27 -15.97
C ASN A 293 -4.39 -80.03 -15.53
N GLY A 294 -5.29 -81.02 -15.65
CA GLY A 294 -6.66 -80.98 -15.13
C GLY A 294 -7.69 -80.22 -15.98
N VAL A 295 -7.35 -79.79 -17.19
CA VAL A 295 -8.31 -79.15 -18.11
C VAL A 295 -9.11 -80.22 -18.85
N LYS A 296 -10.44 -80.19 -18.69
CA LYS A 296 -11.36 -81.10 -19.37
C LYS A 296 -11.80 -80.51 -20.71
N THR A 297 -11.55 -81.20 -21.81
CA THR A 297 -12.02 -80.80 -23.14
C THR A 297 -13.05 -81.81 -23.63
N THR A 298 -14.26 -81.34 -23.97
CA THR A 298 -15.34 -82.20 -24.47
C THR A 298 -15.44 -82.10 -25.98
N THR A 299 -15.21 -83.22 -26.67
CA THR A 299 -15.39 -83.31 -28.13
C THR A 299 -16.55 -84.26 -28.44
N GLN A 300 -17.52 -83.80 -29.23
CA GLN A 300 -18.66 -84.60 -29.68
C GLN A 300 -18.44 -85.06 -31.12
N LYS A 301 -18.60 -86.37 -31.38
CA LYS A 301 -18.54 -86.94 -32.72
C LYS A 301 -19.78 -87.81 -32.97
N LYS A 302 -20.46 -87.60 -34.10
CA LYS A 302 -21.54 -88.50 -34.56
C LYS A 302 -20.94 -89.76 -35.17
N ILE A 303 -21.46 -90.92 -34.76
CA ILE A 303 -21.03 -92.24 -35.19
C ILE A 303 -22.21 -92.97 -35.78
N TYR A 304 -22.07 -93.38 -37.04
CA TYR A 304 -23.05 -94.21 -37.72
C TYR A 304 -22.70 -95.69 -37.52
N PRO A 305 -23.68 -96.59 -37.29
CA PRO A 305 -23.40 -98.02 -37.15
C PRO A 305 -22.80 -98.59 -38.43
N LYS A 306 -21.73 -99.38 -38.30
CA LYS A 306 -21.05 -100.02 -39.45
C LYS A 306 -21.94 -101.10 -40.04
N THR A 307 -22.60 -100.83 -41.17
CA THR A 307 -23.10 -101.89 -42.04
C THR A 307 -21.93 -102.38 -42.91
N ASN A 308 -21.72 -103.70 -42.90
CA ASN A 308 -20.66 -104.35 -43.65
C ASN A 308 -21.16 -104.57 -45.09
N SER A 309 -21.05 -103.57 -45.96
CA SER A 309 -21.21 -103.75 -47.42
C SER A 309 -20.43 -102.70 -48.23
N PHE A 310 -19.31 -103.17 -48.79
CA PHE A 310 -18.85 -102.96 -50.16
C PHE A 310 -18.74 -101.52 -50.72
N ASN A 311 -17.49 -101.05 -50.77
CA ASN A 311 -16.96 -99.91 -51.54
C ASN A 311 -16.85 -100.26 -53.05
N PRO A 312 -17.15 -99.33 -53.98
CA PRO A 312 -16.11 -99.04 -54.99
C PRO A 312 -16.10 -97.58 -55.53
N GLY A 313 -14.95 -96.91 -55.42
CA GLY A 313 -14.54 -95.77 -56.27
C GLY A 313 -14.05 -94.59 -55.43
N ASN A 314 -12.76 -94.23 -55.38
CA ASN A 314 -11.87 -94.10 -56.53
C ASN A 314 -10.40 -94.16 -56.09
N TYR A 315 -9.62 -94.92 -56.85
CA TYR A 315 -8.16 -95.08 -56.72
C TYR A 315 -7.39 -93.99 -57.48
N LYS A 316 -6.11 -93.84 -57.09
CA LYS A 316 -4.95 -93.20 -57.80
C LYS A 316 -4.85 -91.66 -57.70
N ARG A 317 -3.69 -91.04 -57.43
CA ARG A 317 -2.23 -91.37 -57.53
C ARG A 317 -1.54 -90.67 -56.33
N GLY A 318 -0.46 -91.13 -55.70
CA GLY A 318 0.77 -91.71 -56.23
C GLY A 318 1.83 -90.61 -56.48
N ASN A 319 2.65 -90.31 -55.46
CA ASN A 319 4.07 -89.86 -55.53
C ASN A 319 4.59 -89.68 -54.09
N SER A 320 5.33 -90.65 -53.54
CA SER A 320 6.81 -90.82 -53.61
C SER A 320 7.60 -89.85 -52.71
N SER A 321 7.84 -90.32 -51.48
CA SER A 321 9.06 -90.34 -50.62
C SER A 321 10.28 -89.47 -51.02
N PRO A 322 11.24 -89.10 -50.11
CA PRO A 322 11.85 -90.07 -49.18
C PRO A 322 12.53 -89.59 -47.86
N THR A 323 12.52 -90.50 -46.85
CA THR A 323 13.66 -90.97 -46.00
C THR A 323 14.30 -90.14 -44.86
N PRO A 324 14.94 -90.82 -43.86
CA PRO A 324 14.67 -90.65 -42.42
C PRO A 324 15.96 -90.29 -41.57
N PRO A 325 16.02 -90.48 -40.23
CA PRO A 325 16.91 -89.77 -39.27
C PRO A 325 18.23 -90.54 -38.98
N PRO A 326 19.15 -90.08 -38.09
CA PRO A 326 19.05 -90.46 -36.67
C PRO A 326 19.66 -89.51 -35.61
N LEU A 327 19.18 -89.70 -34.37
CA LEU A 327 19.89 -89.77 -33.08
C LEU A 327 21.30 -89.17 -32.94
N ASN A 328 21.44 -88.21 -32.03
CA ASN A 328 22.12 -88.40 -30.73
C ASN A 328 21.49 -87.49 -29.68
#